data_AF-A0A1Q3CK32-F1
#
_entry.id   AF-A0A1Q3CK32-F1
#
_cell.length_a   1.000
_cell.length_b   1.000
_cell.length_c   1.000
_cell.angle_alpha   90.00
_cell.angle_beta   90.00
_cell.angle_gamma   90.00
#
_symmetry.space_group_name_H-M   'P 1'
#
loop_
_entity.id
_entity.type
_entity.pdbx_description
1 polymer ?
#
loop_
_entity_poly.entity_id
_entity_poly.type
_entity_poly.pdbx_seq_one_letter_code
_entity_poly.pdbx_strand_id
1 'polypeptide(L)'
;CVTLRFAWLIGWAVILEYTIGGSAVARGITPNMALFFGDEDKLPAFLAHHTFSELGIVVDPCAAALVLIVTALLCTGIKEVLKFIVCALLFIITAGGYLAFKTGWIGYELPSGYFPFGVNGMLAGSGVVFFSYIGFDSVTSTVDEVKNPHRDLPLGIGIALSICCVLYMFVSAVIVGLVQYYALDPDTPISTAFSTCGMQWPVYILTTGAVTALCANMMGSILAQPRILMSMARDGLLPLLFSDISKCTQVPIKSTITTGILAAVLAFSMDVSQLAEMVS
;
A
#
# COMPACT_ATOMS: atom_id res chain seq x y z
N CYS A 1 4.69 -30.51 18.43
CA CYS A 1 5.86 -29.68 18.80
C CYS A 1 6.47 -28.98 17.58
N VAL A 2 6.77 -29.70 16.49
CA VAL A 2 7.27 -29.13 15.23
C VAL A 2 6.28 -28.11 14.60
N THR A 3 4.98 -28.43 14.59
CA THR A 3 3.92 -27.55 14.05
C THR A 3 3.80 -26.22 14.80
N LEU A 4 4.04 -26.21 16.12
CA LEU A 4 3.96 -25.00 16.95
C LEU A 4 5.14 -24.05 16.67
N ARG A 5 6.33 -24.60 16.40
CA ARG A 5 7.51 -23.81 16.02
C ARG A 5 7.34 -23.16 14.64
N PHE A 6 6.74 -23.88 13.70
CA PHE A 6 6.40 -23.30 12.39
C PHE A 6 5.32 -22.23 12.51
N ALA A 7 4.25 -22.48 13.28
CA ALA A 7 3.21 -21.48 13.53
C ALA A 7 3.77 -20.21 14.19
N TRP A 8 4.71 -20.35 15.13
CA TRP A 8 5.40 -19.22 15.75
C TRP A 8 6.21 -18.39 14.75
N LEU A 9 7.03 -19.05 13.93
CA LEU A 9 7.85 -18.38 12.90
C LEU A 9 6.98 -17.67 11.86
N ILE A 10 5.93 -18.33 11.39
CA ILE A 10 4.97 -17.76 10.44
C ILE A 10 4.26 -16.57 11.07
N GLY A 11 3.81 -16.67 12.32
CA GLY A 11 3.16 -15.59 13.03
C GLY A 11 4.04 -14.33 13.12
N TRP A 12 5.32 -14.49 13.49
CA TRP A 12 6.27 -13.37 13.50
C TRP A 12 6.56 -12.80 12.11
N ALA A 13 6.71 -13.66 11.10
CA ALA A 13 6.91 -13.23 9.72
C ALA A 13 5.73 -12.36 9.25
N VAL A 14 4.50 -12.82 9.48
CA VAL A 14 3.28 -12.10 9.09
C VAL A 14 3.14 -10.79 9.87
N ILE A 15 3.46 -10.76 11.18
CA ILE A 15 3.43 -9.51 11.95
C ILE A 15 4.43 -8.49 11.38
N LEU A 16 5.64 -8.93 11.03
CA LEU A 16 6.66 -8.08 10.43
C LEU A 16 6.23 -7.60 9.04
N GLU A 17 5.70 -8.48 8.21
CA GLU A 17 5.16 -8.18 6.89
C GLU A 17 4.09 -7.09 6.96
N TYR A 18 3.07 -7.23 7.82
CA TYR A 18 2.05 -6.20 7.99
C TYR A 18 2.61 -4.89 8.57
N THR A 19 3.65 -4.96 9.41
CA THR A 19 4.24 -3.75 10.01
C THR A 19 5.02 -2.98 8.96
N ILE A 20 5.92 -3.64 8.25
CA ILE A 20 6.77 -3.05 7.20
C ILE A 20 5.90 -2.60 6.01
N GLY A 21 4.93 -3.42 5.60
CA GLY A 21 3.97 -3.06 4.56
C GLY A 21 3.09 -1.88 4.93
N GLY A 22 2.60 -1.84 6.18
CA GLY A 22 1.87 -0.68 6.71
C GLY A 22 2.71 0.60 6.69
N SER A 23 3.98 0.52 7.07
CA SER A 23 4.94 1.65 7.00
C SER A 23 5.19 2.13 5.57
N ALA A 24 5.38 1.20 4.61
CA ALA A 24 5.59 1.54 3.21
C ALA A 24 4.36 2.27 2.63
N VAL A 25 3.16 1.78 2.96
CA VAL A 25 1.89 2.39 2.54
C VAL A 25 1.72 3.78 3.15
N ALA A 26 2.07 3.96 4.42
CA ALA A 26 2.02 5.26 5.09
C ALA A 26 2.93 6.29 4.41
N ARG A 27 4.13 5.88 4.02
CA ARG A 27 5.11 6.72 3.29
C ARG A 27 4.63 7.14 1.91
N GLY A 28 3.83 6.32 1.24
CA GLY A 28 3.20 6.68 -0.03
C GLY A 28 2.14 7.79 0.06
N ILE A 29 1.62 8.10 1.26
CA ILE A 29 0.53 9.09 1.39
C ILE A 29 1.06 10.51 1.23
N THR A 30 2.25 10.80 1.79
CA THR A 30 2.80 12.15 1.86
C THR A 30 3.03 12.78 0.48
N PRO A 31 3.65 12.11 -0.52
CA PRO A 31 3.81 12.69 -1.85
C PRO A 31 2.48 12.95 -2.56
N ASN A 32 1.52 12.03 -2.43
CA ASN A 32 0.19 12.20 -3.02
C ASN A 32 -0.57 13.38 -2.40
N MET A 33 -0.34 13.64 -1.11
CA MET A 33 -0.94 14.76 -0.40
C MET A 33 -0.24 16.09 -0.74
N ALA A 34 1.09 16.10 -0.88
CA ALA A 34 1.84 17.26 -1.36
C ALA A 34 1.33 17.74 -2.74
N LEU A 35 1.13 16.78 -3.64
CA LEU A 35 0.67 17.03 -5.00
C LEU A 35 -0.79 17.53 -5.03
N PHE A 36 -1.63 17.11 -4.08
CA PHE A 36 -2.99 17.63 -3.92
C PHE A 36 -3.04 19.11 -3.50
N PHE A 37 -2.10 19.56 -2.65
CA PHE A 37 -2.01 20.97 -2.21
C PHE A 37 -1.29 21.88 -3.21
N GLY A 38 -0.73 21.31 -4.28
CA GLY A 38 -0.21 22.06 -5.43
C GLY A 38 1.18 22.66 -5.24
N ASP A 39 1.99 22.12 -4.31
CA ASP A 39 3.48 22.07 -4.29
C ASP A 39 3.99 21.56 -2.92
N GLU A 40 5.21 21.00 -2.87
CA GLU A 40 5.90 20.66 -1.60
C GLU A 40 6.05 21.87 -0.66
N ASP A 41 6.20 23.07 -1.24
CA ASP A 41 6.42 24.34 -0.51
C ASP A 41 5.17 24.89 0.22
N LYS A 42 3.98 24.33 -0.04
CA LYS A 42 2.73 24.75 0.64
C LYS A 42 2.30 23.82 1.76
N LEU A 43 3.01 22.72 1.98
CA LEU A 43 2.84 21.92 3.18
C LEU A 43 3.42 22.69 4.38
N PRO A 44 2.74 22.70 5.54
CA PRO A 44 3.32 23.26 6.75
C PRO A 44 4.67 22.56 7.01
N ALA A 45 5.72 23.30 7.38
CA ALA A 45 7.08 22.77 7.55
C ALA A 45 7.21 21.59 8.55
N PHE A 46 6.16 21.32 9.34
CA PHE A 46 6.01 20.19 10.24
C PHE A 46 5.47 18.90 9.57
N LEU A 47 4.93 19.00 8.35
CA LEU A 47 4.43 17.92 7.48
C LEU A 47 5.28 17.70 6.21
N ALA A 48 6.17 18.64 5.89
CA ALA A 48 7.04 18.56 4.72
C ALA A 48 8.11 17.47 4.91
N HIS A 49 8.48 16.82 3.80
CA HIS A 49 9.61 15.90 3.73
C HIS A 49 10.88 16.61 4.19
N HIS A 50 11.57 16.08 5.21
CA HIS A 50 12.90 16.54 5.57
C HIS A 50 13.92 15.49 5.12
N THR A 51 14.52 15.73 3.96
CA THR A 51 15.68 14.99 3.45
C THR A 51 16.96 15.55 4.08
N PHE A 52 17.45 14.92 5.15
CA PHE A 52 18.79 15.23 5.66
C PHE A 52 19.84 14.55 4.78
N SER A 53 20.33 15.30 3.79
CA SER A 53 21.26 14.86 2.73
C SER A 53 22.60 14.28 3.23
N GLU A 54 22.99 14.51 4.49
CA GLU A 54 24.26 13.99 5.03
C GLU A 54 24.17 12.59 5.68
N LEU A 55 22.97 12.02 5.88
CA LEU A 55 22.79 10.71 6.54
C LEU A 55 21.96 9.68 5.75
N GLY A 56 21.35 10.06 4.63
CA GLY A 56 20.53 9.13 3.81
C GLY A 56 19.24 8.66 4.51
N ILE A 57 18.77 9.41 5.51
CA ILE A 57 17.54 9.12 6.26
C ILE A 57 16.49 10.15 5.85
N VAL A 58 15.43 9.68 5.22
CA VAL A 58 14.29 10.50 4.78
C VAL A 58 13.24 10.47 5.88
N VAL A 59 12.99 11.64 6.48
CA VAL A 59 12.14 11.75 7.66
C VAL A 59 10.76 12.31 7.29
N ASP A 60 9.70 11.54 7.58
CA ASP A 60 8.32 11.90 7.25
C ASP A 60 7.38 11.86 8.47
N PRO A 61 7.22 13.01 9.16
CA PRO A 61 6.30 13.16 10.28
C PRO A 61 4.82 13.14 9.85
N CYS A 62 4.51 13.41 8.59
CA CYS A 62 3.15 13.40 8.05
C CYS A 62 2.61 11.96 7.99
N ALA A 63 3.42 11.03 7.50
CA ALA A 63 3.09 9.60 7.50
C ALA A 63 2.78 9.09 8.93
N ALA A 64 3.58 9.48 9.92
CA ALA A 64 3.36 9.10 11.33
C ALA A 64 2.06 9.71 11.93
N ALA A 65 1.77 10.99 11.63
CA ALA A 65 0.53 11.64 12.06
C ALA A 65 -0.70 11.03 11.37
N LEU A 66 -0.61 10.69 10.09
CA LEU A 66 -1.66 10.00 9.34
C LEU A 66 -1.91 8.59 9.85
N VAL A 67 -0.88 7.84 10.24
CA VAL A 67 -1.04 6.56 10.96
C VAL A 67 -1.94 6.73 12.17
N LEU A 68 -1.70 7.76 12.98
CA LEU A 68 -2.51 8.05 14.17
C LEU A 68 -3.93 8.54 13.85
N ILE A 69 -4.10 9.38 12.82
CA ILE A 69 -5.41 9.91 12.40
C ILE A 69 -6.28 8.82 11.77
N VAL A 70 -5.71 7.99 10.90
CA VAL A 70 -6.41 6.85 10.29
C VAL A 70 -6.74 5.81 11.37
N THR A 71 -5.88 5.65 12.39
CA THR A 71 -6.19 4.84 13.59
C THR A 71 -7.43 5.39 14.35
N ALA A 72 -7.64 6.70 14.35
CA ALA A 72 -8.82 7.34 14.95
C ALA A 72 -10.06 7.32 14.03
N LEU A 73 -9.88 7.30 12.70
CA LEU A 73 -10.95 7.30 11.70
C LEU A 73 -11.59 5.92 11.44
N LEU A 74 -11.15 4.87 12.14
CA LEU A 74 -11.69 3.50 12.03
C LEU A 74 -13.18 3.36 12.37
N CYS A 75 -13.86 4.42 12.80
CA CYS A 75 -15.28 4.39 13.16
C CYS A 75 -16.26 4.76 12.03
N THR A 76 -15.83 5.32 10.89
CA THR A 76 -16.78 5.87 9.89
C THR A 76 -17.23 4.91 8.78
N GLY A 77 -16.75 3.66 8.78
CA GLY A 77 -17.24 2.61 7.86
C GLY A 77 -16.65 2.66 6.44
N ILE A 78 -16.32 1.48 5.92
CA ILE A 78 -15.44 1.29 4.74
C ILE A 78 -16.21 1.24 3.40
N LYS A 79 -17.56 1.15 3.44
CA LYS A 79 -18.37 0.83 2.24
C LYS A 79 -18.39 1.94 1.19
N GLU A 80 -18.30 3.20 1.58
CA GLU A 80 -18.29 4.31 0.62
C GLU A 80 -16.91 4.53 0.00
N VAL A 81 -15.85 4.26 0.77
CA VAL A 81 -14.45 4.40 0.40
C VAL A 81 -14.08 3.48 -0.77
N LEU A 82 -14.57 2.24 -0.77
CA LEU A 82 -14.29 1.27 -1.84
C LEU A 82 -14.79 1.74 -3.21
N LYS A 83 -15.96 2.40 -3.26
CA LYS A 83 -16.52 2.90 -4.53
C LYS A 83 -15.61 3.96 -5.14
N PHE A 84 -15.08 4.86 -4.32
CA PHE A 84 -14.14 5.89 -4.79
C PHE A 84 -12.86 5.28 -5.35
N ILE A 85 -12.29 4.27 -4.69
CA ILE A 85 -11.07 3.58 -5.16
C ILE A 85 -11.31 2.91 -6.52
N VAL A 86 -12.41 2.16 -6.64
CA VAL A 86 -12.75 1.46 -7.90
C VAL A 86 -13.03 2.47 -9.02
N CYS A 87 -13.76 3.55 -8.73
CA CYS A 87 -14.01 4.61 -9.71
C CYS A 87 -12.71 5.28 -10.18
N ALA A 88 -11.78 5.60 -9.26
CA ALA A 88 -10.48 6.17 -9.61
C ALA A 88 -9.66 5.20 -10.50
N LEU A 89 -9.68 3.91 -10.19
CA LEU A 89 -8.98 2.90 -10.97
C LEU A 89 -9.57 2.72 -12.38
N LEU A 90 -10.89 2.66 -12.50
CA LEU A 90 -11.57 2.63 -13.80
C LEU A 90 -11.31 3.92 -14.60
N PHE A 91 -11.24 5.06 -13.92
CA PHE A 91 -10.90 6.33 -14.54
C PHE A 91 -9.47 6.31 -15.11
N ILE A 92 -8.48 5.77 -14.38
CA ILE A 92 -7.10 5.59 -14.90
C ILE A 92 -7.12 4.77 -16.20
N ILE A 93 -7.79 3.62 -16.19
CA ILE A 93 -7.80 2.70 -17.33
C ILE A 93 -8.50 3.34 -18.54
N THR A 94 -9.66 3.96 -18.33
CA THR A 94 -10.47 4.52 -19.42
C THR A 94 -9.93 5.86 -19.94
N ALA A 95 -9.70 6.83 -19.06
CA ALA A 95 -9.20 8.16 -19.45
C ALA A 95 -7.74 8.08 -19.93
N GLY A 96 -6.91 7.32 -19.21
CA GLY A 96 -5.52 7.11 -19.61
C GLY A 96 -5.41 6.32 -20.91
N GLY A 97 -6.22 5.28 -21.11
CA GLY A 97 -6.27 4.55 -22.38
C GLY A 97 -6.70 5.44 -23.55
N TYR A 98 -7.70 6.31 -23.35
CA TYR A 98 -8.12 7.29 -24.35
C TYR A 98 -7.00 8.29 -24.71
N LEU A 99 -6.30 8.80 -23.68
CA LEU A 99 -5.16 9.70 -23.87
C LEU A 99 -4.01 9.00 -24.61
N ALA A 100 -3.65 7.78 -24.22
CA ALA A 100 -2.59 6.99 -24.85
C ALA A 100 -2.91 6.71 -26.33
N PHE A 101 -4.18 6.42 -26.64
CA PHE A 101 -4.62 6.26 -28.03
C PHE A 101 -4.50 7.57 -28.83
N LYS A 102 -4.81 8.71 -28.22
CA LYS A 102 -4.71 10.03 -28.86
C LYS A 102 -3.26 10.47 -29.07
N THR A 103 -2.38 10.18 -28.13
CA THR A 103 -0.94 10.52 -28.22
C THR A 103 -0.16 9.52 -29.07
N GLY A 104 -0.73 8.37 -29.40
CA GLY A 104 -0.10 7.35 -30.23
C GLY A 104 0.86 6.45 -29.47
N TRP A 105 0.70 6.31 -28.15
CA TRP A 105 1.52 5.43 -27.30
C TRP A 105 3.03 5.78 -27.30
N ILE A 106 3.33 7.07 -27.18
CA ILE A 106 4.70 7.65 -27.19
C ILE A 106 5.65 6.91 -26.23
N GLY A 107 5.15 6.45 -25.08
CA GLY A 107 5.99 5.78 -24.11
C GLY A 107 6.44 4.36 -24.49
N TYR A 108 5.91 3.76 -25.56
CA TYR A 108 6.44 2.54 -26.16
C TYR A 108 7.40 2.79 -27.34
N GLU A 109 7.49 4.02 -27.83
CA GLU A 109 8.44 4.39 -28.89
C GLU A 109 9.84 4.60 -28.30
N LEU A 110 10.53 3.49 -28.00
CA LEU A 110 11.91 3.51 -27.52
C LEU A 110 12.92 3.04 -28.57
N PRO A 111 14.06 3.74 -28.72
CA PRO A 111 15.15 3.29 -29.59
C PRO A 111 15.71 1.91 -29.21
N SER A 112 15.60 1.53 -27.95
CA SER A 112 16.10 0.27 -27.38
C SER A 112 15.06 -0.87 -27.34
N GLY A 113 13.83 -0.64 -27.83
CA GLY A 113 12.74 -1.62 -27.79
C GLY A 113 12.04 -1.76 -26.43
N TYR A 114 11.21 -2.79 -26.28
CA TYR A 114 10.34 -2.98 -25.10
C TYR A 114 11.08 -3.36 -23.80
N PHE A 115 12.29 -3.95 -23.92
CA PHE A 115 13.09 -4.37 -22.78
C PHE A 115 14.39 -3.55 -22.68
N PRO A 116 14.32 -2.27 -22.27
CA PRO A 116 15.49 -1.40 -22.19
C PRO A 116 16.56 -1.92 -21.22
N PHE A 117 16.15 -2.63 -20.17
CA PHE A 117 17.02 -3.24 -19.16
C PHE A 117 17.18 -4.77 -19.33
N GLY A 118 16.74 -5.32 -20.47
CA GLY A 118 16.72 -6.75 -20.73
C GLY A 118 15.83 -7.54 -19.75
N VAL A 119 15.97 -8.87 -19.79
CA VAL A 119 15.19 -9.80 -18.95
C VAL A 119 15.58 -9.67 -17.47
N ASN A 120 16.84 -9.32 -17.18
CA ASN A 120 17.30 -9.14 -15.79
C ASN A 120 16.58 -7.97 -15.12
N GLY A 121 16.41 -6.84 -15.82
CA GLY A 121 15.63 -5.71 -15.29
C GLY A 121 14.16 -6.04 -15.09
N MET A 122 13.57 -6.83 -16.00
CA MET A 122 12.19 -7.33 -15.85
C MET A 122 12.05 -8.19 -14.58
N LEU A 123 12.98 -9.13 -14.35
CA LEU A 123 12.95 -10.00 -13.17
C LEU A 123 13.17 -9.21 -11.88
N ALA A 124 14.12 -8.28 -11.85
CA ALA A 124 14.35 -7.42 -10.70
C ALA A 124 13.09 -6.58 -10.38
N GLY A 125 12.49 -5.94 -11.39
CA GLY A 125 11.24 -5.20 -11.24
C GLY A 125 10.08 -6.06 -10.77
N SER A 126 10.00 -7.32 -11.24
CA SER A 126 8.96 -8.27 -10.82
C SER A 126 9.00 -8.57 -9.31
N GLY A 127 10.20 -8.60 -8.72
CA GLY A 127 10.38 -8.76 -7.28
C GLY A 127 9.83 -7.57 -6.50
N VAL A 128 10.12 -6.34 -6.95
CA VAL A 128 9.63 -5.13 -6.28
C VAL A 128 8.10 -4.99 -6.39
N VAL A 129 7.50 -5.30 -7.55
CA VAL A 129 6.04 -5.22 -7.71
C VAL A 129 5.28 -6.35 -6.99
N PHE A 130 5.97 -7.40 -6.54
CA PHE A 130 5.35 -8.44 -5.70
C PHE A 130 4.72 -7.83 -4.44
N PHE A 131 5.34 -6.78 -3.89
CA PHE A 131 4.78 -5.99 -2.79
C PHE A 131 3.32 -5.55 -3.02
N SER A 132 2.94 -5.22 -4.26
CA SER A 132 1.56 -4.79 -4.59
C SER A 132 0.53 -5.93 -4.49
N TYR A 133 0.95 -7.19 -4.48
CA TYR A 133 0.07 -8.35 -4.35
C TYR A 133 -0.12 -8.81 -2.90
N ILE A 134 0.59 -8.21 -1.96
CA ILE A 134 0.48 -8.52 -0.53
C ILE A 134 -0.88 -8.08 0.00
N GLY A 135 -1.47 -8.90 0.88
CA GLY A 135 -2.79 -8.67 1.48
C GLY A 135 -3.86 -9.68 1.06
N PHE A 136 -3.55 -10.63 0.17
CA PHE A 136 -4.47 -11.73 -0.16
C PHE A 136 -4.75 -12.65 1.04
N ASP A 137 -3.79 -12.75 1.96
CA ASP A 137 -3.84 -13.50 3.19
C ASP A 137 -4.83 -12.90 4.21
N SER A 138 -5.12 -11.59 4.10
CA SER A 138 -6.15 -10.94 4.93
C SER A 138 -7.54 -11.58 4.80
N VAL A 139 -7.85 -12.18 3.63
CA VAL A 139 -9.09 -12.92 3.39
C VAL A 139 -9.19 -14.16 4.28
N THR A 140 -8.07 -14.73 4.70
CA THR A 140 -8.06 -15.88 5.62
C THR A 140 -8.50 -15.50 7.03
N SER A 141 -8.40 -14.21 7.40
CA SER A 141 -8.82 -13.73 8.72
C SER A 141 -10.35 -13.71 8.91
N THR A 142 -11.13 -13.82 7.83
CA THR A 142 -12.59 -13.88 7.85
C THR A 142 -13.10 -15.31 7.65
N VAL A 143 -12.25 -16.32 7.81
CA VAL A 143 -12.63 -17.74 7.66
C VAL A 143 -13.82 -18.13 8.54
N ASP A 144 -13.92 -17.55 9.74
CA ASP A 144 -15.01 -17.80 10.71
C ASP A 144 -16.35 -17.17 10.28
N GLU A 145 -16.33 -16.21 9.35
CA GLU A 145 -17.53 -15.53 8.83
C GLU A 145 -18.03 -16.18 7.52
N VAL A 146 -17.26 -17.11 6.95
CA VAL A 146 -17.56 -17.76 5.66
C VAL A 146 -18.32 -19.07 5.88
N LYS A 147 -19.41 -19.28 5.13
CA LYS A 147 -20.24 -20.50 5.23
C LYS A 147 -19.49 -21.78 4.83
N ASN A 148 -18.74 -21.75 3.71
CA ASN A 148 -18.00 -22.92 3.21
C ASN A 148 -16.51 -22.58 2.97
N PRO A 149 -15.70 -22.45 4.03
CA PRO A 149 -14.31 -21.99 3.93
C PRO A 149 -13.45 -22.88 3.02
N HIS A 150 -13.70 -24.20 2.98
CA HIS A 150 -12.93 -25.14 2.13
C HIS A 150 -13.01 -24.86 0.63
N ARG A 151 -14.10 -24.24 0.16
CA ARG A 151 -14.31 -23.94 -1.27
C ARG A 151 -14.25 -22.44 -1.54
N ASP A 152 -14.90 -21.65 -0.70
CA ASP A 152 -15.09 -20.22 -0.94
C ASP A 152 -13.78 -19.44 -0.72
N LEU A 153 -12.95 -19.85 0.24
CA LEU A 153 -11.67 -19.22 0.52
C LEU A 153 -10.66 -19.37 -0.63
N PRO A 154 -10.34 -20.58 -1.12
CA PRO A 154 -9.39 -20.73 -2.22
C PRO A 154 -9.91 -20.11 -3.53
N LEU A 155 -11.22 -20.20 -3.79
CA LEU A 155 -11.84 -19.58 -4.96
C LEU A 155 -11.80 -18.04 -4.86
N GLY A 156 -12.10 -17.49 -3.68
CA GLY A 156 -12.06 -16.06 -3.42
C GLY A 156 -10.66 -15.47 -3.58
N ILE A 157 -9.65 -16.10 -2.99
CA ILE A 157 -8.24 -15.68 -3.13
C ILE A 157 -7.81 -15.74 -4.60
N GLY A 158 -8.08 -16.86 -5.29
CA GLY A 158 -7.69 -17.04 -6.69
C GLY A 158 -8.35 -16.02 -7.64
N ILE A 159 -9.64 -15.76 -7.46
CA ILE A 159 -10.38 -14.77 -8.27
C ILE A 159 -9.88 -13.36 -7.96
N ALA A 160 -9.71 -13.00 -6.69
CA ALA A 160 -9.23 -11.68 -6.29
C ALA A 160 -7.83 -11.40 -6.86
N LEU A 161 -6.89 -12.33 -6.69
CA LEU A 161 -5.54 -12.21 -7.25
C LEU A 161 -5.55 -12.10 -8.79
N SER A 162 -6.39 -12.88 -9.46
CA SER A 162 -6.51 -12.82 -10.92
C SER A 162 -7.04 -11.47 -11.39
N ILE A 163 -8.07 -10.93 -10.73
CA ILE A 163 -8.63 -9.62 -11.04
C ILE A 163 -7.58 -8.53 -10.79
N CYS A 164 -6.91 -8.53 -9.63
CA CYS A 164 -5.85 -7.57 -9.33
C CYS A 164 -4.73 -7.62 -10.37
N CYS A 165 -4.32 -8.82 -10.77
CA CYS A 165 -3.29 -9.02 -11.79
C CYS A 165 -3.66 -8.36 -13.13
N VAL A 166 -4.88 -8.61 -13.61
CA VAL A 166 -5.37 -8.01 -14.87
C VAL A 166 -5.44 -6.49 -14.75
N LEU A 167 -5.96 -5.96 -13.64
CA LEU A 167 -6.05 -4.51 -13.44
C LEU A 167 -4.67 -3.85 -13.37
N TYR A 168 -3.71 -4.45 -12.68
CA TYR A 168 -2.33 -3.94 -12.60
C TYR A 168 -1.63 -3.97 -13.96
N MET A 169 -1.86 -5.00 -14.77
CA MET A 169 -1.39 -5.03 -16.16
C MET A 169 -1.97 -3.87 -16.99
N PHE A 170 -3.28 -3.61 -16.87
CA PHE A 170 -3.91 -2.49 -17.59
C PHE A 170 -3.37 -1.13 -17.15
N VAL A 171 -3.25 -0.89 -15.83
CA VAL A 171 -2.71 0.36 -15.30
C VAL A 171 -1.28 0.55 -15.77
N SER A 172 -0.42 -0.47 -15.64
CA SER A 172 0.98 -0.41 -16.08
C SER A 172 1.07 -0.13 -17.58
N ALA A 173 0.26 -0.82 -18.39
CA ALA A 173 0.26 -0.64 -19.83
C ALA A 173 -0.15 0.78 -20.25
N VAL A 174 -1.15 1.36 -19.59
CA VAL A 174 -1.65 2.71 -19.84
C VAL A 174 -0.61 3.76 -19.43
N ILE A 175 -0.06 3.66 -18.22
CA ILE A 175 0.88 4.65 -17.69
C ILE A 175 2.18 4.70 -18.50
N VAL A 176 2.77 3.53 -18.78
CA VAL A 176 3.94 3.43 -19.67
C VAL A 176 3.60 3.85 -21.09
N GLY A 177 2.34 3.72 -21.53
CA GLY A 177 1.90 4.24 -22.82
C GLY A 177 1.85 5.76 -22.90
N LEU A 178 1.52 6.43 -21.79
CA LEU A 178 1.38 7.89 -21.71
C LEU A 178 2.72 8.61 -21.64
N VAL A 179 3.67 8.10 -20.84
CA VAL A 179 4.95 8.74 -20.55
C VAL A 179 6.08 7.71 -20.59
N GLN A 180 7.22 8.11 -21.14
CA GLN A 180 8.42 7.25 -21.21
C GLN A 180 8.94 6.92 -19.81
N TYR A 181 9.46 5.70 -19.64
CA TYR A 181 9.76 5.16 -18.30
C TYR A 181 10.76 6.01 -17.48
N TYR A 182 11.67 6.73 -18.14
CA TYR A 182 12.68 7.57 -17.49
C TYR A 182 12.16 8.94 -17.03
N ALA A 183 10.97 9.33 -17.48
CA ALA A 183 10.31 10.58 -17.10
C ALA A 183 9.18 10.36 -16.08
N LEU A 184 8.98 9.13 -15.62
CA LEU A 184 8.05 8.82 -14.55
C LEU A 184 8.61 9.32 -13.22
N ASP A 185 7.78 10.08 -12.52
CA ASP A 185 8.06 10.49 -11.15
C ASP A 185 8.05 9.26 -10.23
N PRO A 186 9.08 9.06 -9.38
CA PRO A 186 9.19 7.86 -8.53
C PRO A 186 8.13 7.82 -7.42
N ASP A 187 7.65 8.98 -6.96
CA ASP A 187 6.74 9.07 -5.82
C ASP A 187 5.26 9.11 -6.23
N THR A 188 4.97 9.71 -7.39
CA THR A 188 3.60 9.97 -7.89
C THR A 188 3.44 9.69 -9.39
N PRO A 189 3.84 8.50 -9.88
CA PRO A 189 3.95 8.21 -11.31
C PRO A 189 2.62 8.37 -12.07
N ILE A 190 1.50 7.96 -11.45
CA ILE A 190 0.17 8.03 -12.07
C ILE A 190 -0.29 9.47 -12.21
N SER A 191 -0.30 10.23 -11.11
CA SER A 191 -0.80 11.61 -11.09
C SER A 191 0.02 12.52 -12.00
N THR A 192 1.34 12.37 -11.97
CA THR A 192 2.27 13.18 -12.77
C THR A 192 2.17 12.84 -14.26
N ALA A 193 1.97 11.57 -14.63
CA ALA A 193 1.77 11.19 -16.03
C ALA A 193 0.57 11.91 -16.69
N PHE A 194 -0.56 12.03 -15.98
CA PHE A 194 -1.73 12.77 -16.47
C PHE A 194 -1.48 14.29 -16.52
N SER A 195 -0.70 14.82 -15.57
CA SER A 195 -0.30 16.23 -15.55
C SER A 195 0.56 16.60 -16.77
N THR A 196 1.54 15.76 -17.12
CA THR A 196 2.43 15.94 -18.28
C THR A 196 1.67 15.91 -19.61
N CYS A 197 0.56 15.18 -19.68
CA CYS A 197 -0.35 15.20 -20.84
C CYS A 197 -1.24 16.46 -20.91
N GLY A 198 -1.02 17.47 -20.06
CA GLY A 198 -1.72 18.76 -20.08
C GLY A 198 -3.07 18.76 -19.35
N MET A 199 -3.39 17.73 -18.57
CA MET A 199 -4.64 17.64 -17.82
C MET A 199 -4.40 17.79 -16.31
N GLN A 200 -4.67 18.99 -15.79
CA GLN A 200 -4.49 19.32 -14.36
C GLN A 200 -5.69 18.87 -13.49
N TRP A 201 -6.90 18.82 -14.04
CA TRP A 201 -8.09 18.42 -13.27
C TRP A 201 -8.11 16.94 -12.84
N PRO A 202 -7.70 15.96 -13.69
CA PRO A 202 -7.54 14.57 -13.28
C PRO A 202 -6.60 14.35 -12.11
N VAL A 203 -5.57 15.18 -11.96
CA VAL A 203 -4.59 15.08 -10.88
C VAL A 203 -5.27 15.09 -9.51
N TYR A 204 -6.29 15.94 -9.31
CA TYR A 204 -7.04 16.00 -8.05
C TYR A 204 -7.85 14.71 -7.80
N ILE A 205 -8.43 14.11 -8.83
CA ILE A 205 -9.21 12.86 -8.71
C ILE A 205 -8.27 11.69 -8.41
N LEU A 206 -7.11 11.66 -9.07
CA LEU A 206 -6.11 10.60 -8.94
C LEU A 206 -5.42 10.66 -7.57
N THR A 207 -5.00 11.84 -7.13
CA THR A 207 -4.36 12.04 -5.82
C THR A 207 -5.33 11.75 -4.68
N THR A 208 -6.58 12.22 -4.75
CA THR A 208 -7.61 11.88 -3.74
C THR A 208 -7.94 10.39 -3.72
N GLY A 209 -8.05 9.77 -4.90
CA GLY A 209 -8.21 8.31 -5.02
C GLY A 209 -7.05 7.54 -4.39
N ALA A 210 -5.80 7.96 -4.66
CA ALA A 210 -4.59 7.36 -4.13
C ALA A 210 -4.51 7.49 -2.61
N VAL A 211 -4.70 8.70 -2.05
CA VAL A 211 -4.72 8.93 -0.60
C VAL A 211 -5.80 8.08 0.06
N THR A 212 -6.99 8.02 -0.53
CA THR A 212 -8.10 7.23 -0.02
C THR A 212 -7.79 5.73 -0.03
N ALA A 213 -7.16 5.23 -1.10
CA ALA A 213 -6.76 3.82 -1.22
C ALA A 213 -5.66 3.45 -0.21
N LEU A 214 -4.65 4.30 -0.05
CA LEU A 214 -3.56 4.08 0.92
C LEU A 214 -4.09 4.09 2.35
N CYS A 215 -4.97 5.04 2.69
CA CYS A 215 -5.65 5.06 3.99
C CYS A 215 -6.46 3.79 4.23
N ALA A 216 -7.24 3.33 3.24
CA ALA A 216 -8.03 2.11 3.35
C ALA A 216 -7.15 0.85 3.54
N ASN A 217 -6.03 0.77 2.82
CA ASN A 217 -5.08 -0.34 2.96
C ASN A 217 -4.41 -0.35 4.35
N MET A 218 -4.07 0.84 4.87
CA MET A 218 -3.51 0.96 6.21
C MET A 218 -4.50 0.55 7.29
N MET A 219 -5.79 0.90 7.15
CA MET A 219 -6.85 0.42 8.05
C MET A 219 -6.95 -1.10 8.04
N GLY A 220 -6.90 -1.73 6.85
CA GLY A 220 -6.94 -3.18 6.71
C GLY A 220 -5.78 -3.86 7.45
N SER A 221 -4.57 -3.31 7.30
CA SER A 221 -3.35 -3.80 7.94
C SER A 221 -3.41 -3.70 9.47
N ILE A 222 -3.92 -2.57 9.99
CA ILE A 222 -4.07 -2.33 11.45
C ILE A 222 -5.16 -3.21 12.07
N LEU A 223 -6.17 -3.65 11.31
CA LEU A 223 -7.21 -4.55 11.80
C LEU A 223 -6.76 -6.01 11.87
N ALA A 224 -5.87 -6.44 10.96
CA ALA A 224 -5.38 -7.81 10.90
C ALA A 224 -4.34 -8.13 12.01
N GLN A 225 -3.37 -7.24 12.22
CA GLN A 225 -2.26 -7.48 13.18
C GLN A 225 -2.71 -7.81 14.63
N PRO A 226 -3.66 -7.09 15.24
CA PRO A 226 -4.03 -7.32 16.64
C PRO A 226 -4.71 -8.67 16.84
N ARG A 227 -5.42 -9.18 15.82
CA ARG A 227 -6.05 -10.51 15.85
C ARG A 227 -5.02 -11.63 15.86
N ILE A 228 -3.97 -11.49 15.05
CA ILE A 228 -2.86 -12.45 14.99
C ILE A 228 -2.10 -12.46 16.32
N LEU A 229 -1.73 -11.29 16.84
CA LEU A 229 -1.04 -11.16 18.13
C LEU A 229 -1.88 -11.72 19.30
N MET A 230 -3.19 -11.49 19.28
CA MET A 230 -4.11 -12.06 20.25
C MET A 230 -4.20 -13.59 20.18
N SER A 231 -4.21 -14.17 18.97
CA SER A 231 -4.20 -15.63 18.80
C SER A 231 -2.90 -16.26 19.33
N MET A 232 -1.74 -15.65 19.02
CA MET A 232 -0.44 -16.10 19.51
C MET A 232 -0.28 -15.94 21.03
N ALA A 233 -0.85 -14.88 21.62
CA ALA A 233 -0.86 -14.68 23.06
C ALA A 233 -1.77 -15.70 23.77
N ARG A 234 -2.90 -16.09 23.16
CA ARG A 234 -3.78 -17.17 23.67
C ARG A 234 -3.12 -18.54 23.61
N ASP A 235 -2.30 -18.79 22.60
CA ASP A 235 -1.52 -20.02 22.47
C ASP A 235 -0.31 -20.09 23.42
N GLY A 236 -0.15 -19.09 24.30
CA GLY A 236 0.93 -19.04 25.31
C GLY A 236 2.31 -18.74 24.73
N LEU A 237 2.36 -18.34 23.45
CA LEU A 237 3.60 -18.06 22.75
C LEU A 237 4.08 -16.61 22.97
N LEU A 238 3.18 -15.67 23.27
CA LEU A 238 3.48 -14.28 23.66
C LEU A 238 3.08 -13.96 25.11
N PRO A 239 3.66 -12.92 25.73
CA PRO A 239 3.23 -12.46 27.05
C PRO A 239 1.72 -12.14 27.08
N LEU A 240 1.03 -12.55 28.14
CA LEU A 240 -0.40 -12.32 28.36
C LEU A 240 -0.83 -10.85 28.26
N LEU A 241 0.12 -9.91 28.40
CA LEU A 241 -0.05 -8.47 28.20
C LEU A 241 -0.62 -8.11 26.82
N PHE A 242 -0.39 -8.93 25.79
CA PHE A 242 -0.91 -8.73 24.43
C PHE A 242 -2.30 -9.35 24.21
N SER A 243 -2.79 -10.19 25.13
CA SER A 243 -4.15 -10.78 25.10
C SER A 243 -5.19 -9.93 25.84
N ASP A 244 -4.80 -8.82 26.45
CA ASP A 244 -5.67 -7.98 27.27
C ASP A 244 -6.63 -7.16 26.38
N ILE A 245 -7.86 -7.64 26.24
CA ILE A 245 -8.89 -7.06 25.38
C ILE A 245 -9.57 -5.92 26.14
N SER A 246 -9.59 -4.72 25.55
CA SER A 246 -10.37 -3.61 26.12
C SER A 246 -11.87 -3.90 25.98
N LYS A 247 -12.61 -3.79 27.09
CA LYS A 247 -14.06 -4.07 27.16
C LYS A 247 -14.89 -3.21 26.23
N CYS A 248 -14.42 -2.00 25.90
CA CYS A 248 -15.18 -1.02 25.11
C CYS A 248 -15.01 -1.20 23.59
N THR A 249 -13.79 -1.50 23.12
CA THR A 249 -13.46 -1.62 21.70
C THR A 249 -13.36 -3.06 21.21
N GLN A 250 -13.31 -4.06 22.11
CA GLN A 250 -13.11 -5.49 21.77
C GLN A 250 -11.81 -5.76 20.97
N VAL A 251 -10.82 -4.85 21.05
CA VAL A 251 -9.51 -4.92 20.39
C VAL A 251 -8.39 -4.83 21.45
N PRO A 252 -7.26 -5.55 21.30
CA PRO A 252 -6.15 -5.49 22.25
C PRO A 252 -5.33 -4.20 22.06
N ILE A 253 -5.74 -3.13 22.74
CA ILE A 253 -5.20 -1.76 22.61
C ILE A 253 -3.67 -1.71 22.78
N LYS A 254 -3.11 -2.43 23.77
CA LYS A 254 -1.66 -2.43 24.04
C LYS A 254 -0.85 -2.97 22.85
N SER A 255 -1.40 -3.98 22.18
CA SER A 255 -0.79 -4.59 20.99
C SER A 255 -0.80 -3.60 19.82
N THR A 256 -1.95 -2.97 19.56
CA THR A 256 -2.12 -1.97 18.49
C THR A 256 -1.22 -0.76 18.69
N ILE A 257 -1.06 -0.26 19.92
CA ILE A 257 -0.16 0.85 20.22
C ILE A 257 1.29 0.46 19.96
N THR A 258 1.70 -0.73 20.39
CA THR A 258 3.10 -1.18 20.24
C THR A 258 3.46 -1.37 18.76
N THR A 259 2.59 -2.01 17.97
CA THR A 259 2.84 -2.20 16.53
C THR A 259 2.70 -0.90 15.76
N GLY A 260 1.77 -0.01 16.14
CA GLY A 260 1.63 1.31 15.53
C GLY A 260 2.85 2.20 15.76
N ILE A 261 3.43 2.18 16.97
CA ILE A 261 4.69 2.89 17.26
C ILE A 261 5.83 2.32 16.42
N LEU A 262 5.95 0.99 16.34
CA LEU A 262 6.98 0.35 15.53
C LEU A 262 6.84 0.71 14.04
N ALA A 263 5.62 0.66 13.50
CA ALA A 263 5.33 1.06 12.12
C ALA A 263 5.63 2.55 11.88
N ALA A 264 5.31 3.42 12.84
CA ALA A 264 5.61 4.85 12.75
C ALA A 264 7.13 5.11 12.75
N VAL A 265 7.91 4.40 13.57
CA VAL A 265 9.38 4.52 13.59
C VAL A 265 10.00 4.03 12.28
N LEU A 266 9.51 2.91 11.72
CA LEU A 266 9.98 2.39 10.44
C LEU A 266 9.62 3.33 9.29
N ALA A 267 8.37 3.82 9.25
CA ALA A 267 7.94 4.81 8.27
C ALA A 267 8.79 6.09 8.37
N PHE A 268 9.11 6.54 9.59
CA PHE A 268 9.93 7.73 9.80
C PHE A 268 11.38 7.59 9.35
N SER A 269 11.93 6.37 9.33
CA SER A 269 13.39 6.16 9.18
C SER A 269 13.79 5.56 7.83
N MET A 270 12.85 5.00 7.07
CA MET A 270 13.13 4.22 5.86
C MET A 270 12.31 4.70 4.65
N ASP A 271 12.86 4.50 3.45
CA ASP A 271 12.19 4.80 2.18
C ASP A 271 11.27 3.68 1.72
N VAL A 272 10.28 4.03 0.89
CA VAL A 272 9.29 3.08 0.34
C VAL A 272 9.97 1.93 -0.40
N SER A 273 11.05 2.20 -1.15
CA SER A 273 11.80 1.18 -1.89
C SER A 273 12.46 0.15 -0.96
N GLN A 274 13.14 0.61 0.09
CA GLN A 274 13.77 -0.26 1.08
C GLN A 274 12.73 -1.10 1.82
N LEU A 275 11.60 -0.48 2.20
CA LEU A 275 10.51 -1.18 2.87
C LEU A 275 9.87 -2.23 1.95
N ALA A 276 9.67 -1.93 0.67
CA ALA A 276 9.13 -2.89 -0.30
C ALA A 276 10.07 -4.07 -0.56
N GLU A 277 11.38 -3.82 -0.66
CA GLU A 277 12.41 -4.85 -0.80
C GLU A 277 12.56 -5.74 0.43
N MET A 278 12.31 -5.21 1.64
CA MET A 278 12.38 -6.02 2.87
C MET A 278 11.20 -6.99 3.02
N VAL A 279 10.08 -6.71 2.35
CA VAL A 279 8.87 -7.54 2.43
C VAL A 279 8.80 -8.56 1.28
N SER A 280 9.37 -8.23 0.12
CA SER A 280 9.30 -9.04 -1.10
C SER A 280 10.39 -10.12 -1.16
#